data_AF-A0A6J4L1P4-F1
#
_entry.id   AF-A0A6J4L1P4-F1
#
_cell.length_a   1.000
_cell.length_b   1.000
_cell.length_c   1.000
_cell.angle_alpha   90.00
_cell.angle_beta   90.00
_cell.angle_gamma   90.00
#
_symmetry.space_group_name_H-M   'P 1'
#
loop_
_entity.id
_entity.type
_entity.pdbx_description
1 polymer ?
#
loop_
_entity_poly.entity_id
_entity_poly.type
_entity_poly.pdbx_seq_one_letter_code
_entity_poly.pdbx_strand_id
1 'polypeptide(L)'
;MPLELSGRLVTVLPEQTGNGRNGVWKKQDFVIELAGPYPKKVCMTAWGDKADILLEVSTGDELKVSFDVESREYNGRWYTDLKAWKIEQATAPAAGGQPQPQQQQPARNGGQAPARTTQPAANNAPFLGGNDDDNDLPF
;
A
#
# COMPACT_ATOMS: atom_id res chain seq x y z
N MET A 1 24.23 -16.87 13.48
CA MET A 1 23.91 -15.43 13.30
C MET A 1 22.50 -15.36 12.77
N PRO A 2 21.66 -14.41 13.20
CA PRO A 2 20.34 -14.22 12.59
C PRO A 2 20.51 -13.86 11.10
N LEU A 3 19.61 -14.35 10.26
CA LEU A 3 19.52 -13.93 8.87
C LEU A 3 18.41 -12.89 8.73
N GLU A 4 18.64 -11.90 7.89
CA GLU A 4 17.70 -10.78 7.71
C GLU A 4 17.49 -10.49 6.22
N LEU A 5 16.25 -10.16 5.86
CA LEU A 5 15.85 -9.75 4.53
C LEU A 5 15.08 -8.43 4.60
N SER A 6 15.19 -7.60 3.56
CA SER A 6 14.33 -6.44 3.33
C SER A 6 13.71 -6.52 1.95
N GLY A 7 12.41 -6.25 1.85
CA GLY A 7 11.70 -6.28 0.57
C GLY A 7 10.21 -5.98 0.72
N ARG A 8 9.55 -5.74 -0.42
CA ARG A 8 8.14 -5.37 -0.51
C ARG A 8 7.23 -6.58 -0.35
N LEU A 9 6.18 -6.49 0.46
CA LEU A 9 5.12 -7.52 0.53
C LEU A 9 4.35 -7.60 -0.80
N VAL A 10 4.36 -8.79 -1.41
CA VAL A 10 3.68 -9.09 -2.69
C VAL A 10 2.31 -9.74 -2.46
N THR A 11 2.24 -10.68 -1.52
CA THR A 11 1.01 -11.40 -1.18
C THR A 11 1.19 -12.15 0.13
N VAL A 12 0.10 -12.29 0.88
CA VAL A 12 -0.02 -13.19 2.03
C VAL A 12 -0.91 -14.36 1.58
N LEU A 13 -0.45 -15.58 1.79
CA LEU A 13 -1.19 -16.80 1.42
C LEU A 13 -2.23 -17.14 2.52
N PRO A 14 -3.20 -18.02 2.23
CA PRO A 14 -4.19 -18.44 3.22
C PRO A 14 -3.54 -19.01 4.49
N GLU A 15 -4.07 -18.65 5.66
CA GLU A 15 -3.64 -19.23 6.93
C GLU A 15 -3.86 -20.75 6.92
N GLN A 16 -2.90 -21.49 7.47
CA GLN A 16 -2.99 -22.92 7.68
C GLN A 16 -2.95 -23.19 9.19
N THR A 17 -3.96 -23.90 9.69
CA THR A 17 -4.10 -24.24 11.11
C THR A 17 -4.26 -25.75 11.30
N GLY A 18 -4.00 -26.23 12.51
CA GLY A 18 -4.24 -27.63 12.86
C GLY A 18 -3.91 -27.98 14.30
N ASN A 19 -4.37 -29.14 14.75
CA ASN A 19 -4.11 -29.64 16.10
C ASN A 19 -2.75 -30.35 16.12
N GLY A 20 -1.77 -29.78 16.82
CA GLY A 20 -0.46 -30.38 17.06
C GLY A 20 -0.33 -30.91 18.49
N ARG A 21 0.82 -31.57 18.76
CA ARG A 21 1.16 -32.12 20.08
C ARG A 21 1.17 -31.06 21.20
N ASN A 22 1.40 -29.80 20.85
CA ASN A 22 1.52 -28.68 21.79
C ASN A 22 0.27 -27.75 21.77
N GLY A 23 -0.86 -28.22 21.22
CA GLY A 23 -2.07 -27.42 21.03
C GLY A 23 -2.33 -27.06 19.56
N VAL A 24 -3.27 -26.16 19.32
CA VAL A 24 -3.57 -25.66 17.97
C VAL A 24 -2.40 -24.79 17.50
N TRP A 25 -1.80 -25.15 16.37
CA TRP A 25 -0.84 -24.30 15.67
C TRP A 25 -1.54 -23.53 14.55
N LYS A 26 -1.01 -22.34 14.27
CA LYS A 26 -1.26 -21.58 13.04
C LYS A 26 0.07 -21.23 12.40
N LYS A 27 0.09 -21.26 11.07
CA LYS A 27 1.17 -20.73 10.25
C LYS A 27 0.58 -20.01 9.05
N GLN A 28 1.28 -19.01 8.55
CA GLN A 28 0.90 -18.31 7.35
C GLN A 28 2.13 -18.03 6.51
N ASP A 29 2.05 -18.43 5.24
CA ASP A 29 3.12 -18.24 4.28
C ASP A 29 2.90 -16.89 3.57
N PHE A 30 3.97 -16.16 3.27
CA PHE A 30 3.90 -14.84 2.62
C PHE A 30 5.08 -14.66 1.68
N VAL A 31 4.91 -13.81 0.67
CA VAL A 31 5.91 -13.57 -0.38
C VAL A 31 6.35 -12.12 -0.35
N ILE A 32 7.66 -11.90 -0.18
CA ILE A 32 8.29 -10.58 -0.32
C ILE A 32 9.14 -10.51 -1.59
N GLU A 33 9.26 -9.33 -2.18
CA GLU A 33 10.06 -9.04 -3.36
C GLU A 33 11.32 -8.25 -2.97
N LEU A 34 12.48 -8.81 -3.30
CA LEU A 34 13.78 -8.19 -3.08
C LEU A 34 14.03 -7.04 -4.06
N ALA A 35 14.45 -5.89 -3.52
CA ALA A 35 14.92 -4.77 -4.32
C ALA A 35 16.20 -5.12 -5.11
N GLY A 36 16.28 -4.72 -6.37
CA GLY A 36 17.44 -4.91 -7.23
C GLY A 36 17.10 -4.86 -8.73
N PRO A 37 18.10 -4.97 -9.63
CA PRO A 37 17.89 -4.95 -11.08
C PRO A 37 17.14 -6.20 -11.61
N TYR A 38 17.09 -7.27 -10.82
CA TYR A 38 16.29 -8.46 -11.07
C TYR A 38 15.52 -8.80 -9.79
N PRO A 39 14.31 -8.24 -9.60
CA PRO A 39 13.54 -8.44 -8.39
C PRO A 39 13.19 -9.92 -8.20
N LYS A 40 13.56 -10.47 -7.04
CA LYS A 40 13.35 -11.88 -6.70
C LYS A 40 12.24 -11.98 -5.65
N LYS A 41 11.20 -12.75 -5.97
CA LYS A 41 10.15 -13.11 -5.01
C LYS A 41 10.64 -14.26 -4.12
N VAL A 42 10.47 -14.10 -2.82
CA VAL A 42 10.94 -15.03 -1.77
C VAL A 42 9.75 -15.38 -0.88
N CYS A 43 9.42 -16.67 -0.79
CA CYS A 43 8.38 -17.15 0.12
C CYS A 43 8.98 -17.41 1.51
N MET A 44 8.25 -17.03 2.55
CA MET A 44 8.64 -17.14 3.96
C MET A 44 7.43 -17.59 4.78
N THR A 45 7.65 -18.28 5.89
CA THR A 45 6.59 -18.78 6.78
C THR A 45 6.67 -18.11 8.14
N ALA A 46 5.58 -17.45 8.54
CA ALA A 46 5.37 -16.98 9.90
C ALA A 46 4.57 -18.04 10.71
N TRP A 47 4.85 -18.14 12.01
CA TRP A 47 4.20 -19.10 12.92
C TRP A 47 3.61 -18.38 14.14
N GLY A 48 2.48 -18.88 14.66
CA GLY A 48 1.82 -18.33 15.85
C GLY A 48 1.52 -16.84 15.70
N ASP A 49 1.75 -16.05 16.73
CA ASP A 49 1.60 -14.59 16.76
C ASP A 49 2.56 -13.81 15.84
N LYS A 50 3.39 -14.47 15.02
CA LYS A 50 4.07 -13.81 13.88
C LYS A 50 3.22 -13.84 12.60
N ALA A 51 2.24 -14.75 12.50
CA ALA A 51 1.24 -14.72 11.44
C ALA A 51 0.25 -13.55 11.64
N ASP A 52 -0.09 -13.20 12.88
CA ASP A 52 -1.01 -12.07 13.15
C ASP A 52 -0.47 -10.72 12.64
N ILE A 53 0.85 -10.52 12.66
CA ILE A 53 1.52 -9.33 12.09
C ILE A 53 1.25 -9.23 10.58
N LEU A 54 1.00 -10.35 9.88
CA LEU A 54 0.64 -10.36 8.45
C LEU A 54 -0.79 -9.84 8.17
N LEU A 55 -1.60 -9.62 9.22
CA LEU A 55 -2.91 -8.96 9.14
C LEU A 55 -2.82 -7.44 9.32
N GLU A 56 -1.71 -6.94 9.89
CA GLU A 56 -1.45 -5.51 10.15
C GLU A 56 -0.67 -4.82 9.01
N VAL A 57 -0.26 -5.58 7.99
CA VAL A 57 0.52 -5.13 6.82
C VAL A 57 -0.30 -5.25 5.54
N SER A 58 -0.02 -4.37 4.59
CA SER A 58 -0.67 -4.32 3.27
C SER A 58 0.28 -4.75 2.15
N THR A 59 -0.28 -5.36 1.09
CA THR A 59 0.46 -5.60 -0.16
C THR A 59 1.00 -4.28 -0.71
N GLY A 60 2.31 -4.18 -0.88
CA GLY A 60 3.02 -2.95 -1.23
C GLY A 60 3.97 -2.43 -0.15
N ASP A 61 3.74 -2.79 1.11
CA ASP A 61 4.54 -2.34 2.26
C ASP A 61 5.97 -2.89 2.21
N GLU A 62 6.94 -2.06 2.60
CA GLU A 62 8.33 -2.47 2.76
C GLU A 62 8.49 -3.18 4.12
N LEU A 63 8.95 -4.43 4.13
CA LEU A 63 9.15 -5.21 5.35
C LEU A 63 10.63 -5.50 5.58
N LYS A 64 11.04 -5.51 6.85
CA LYS A 64 12.26 -6.16 7.32
C LYS A 64 11.87 -7.44 8.06
N VAL A 65 12.45 -8.57 7.65
CA VAL A 65 12.15 -9.89 8.21
C VAL A 65 13.44 -10.50 8.75
N SER A 66 13.47 -10.85 10.04
CA SER A 66 14.54 -11.67 10.63
C SER A 66 14.04 -13.12 10.70
N PHE A 67 14.85 -14.04 10.18
CA PHE A 67 14.45 -15.42 9.92
C PHE A 67 15.57 -16.43 10.20
N ASP A 68 15.16 -17.69 10.31
CA ASP A 68 16.04 -18.85 10.29
C ASP A 68 15.84 -19.64 8.99
N VAL A 69 16.90 -20.30 8.51
CA VAL A 69 16.86 -21.22 7.37
C VAL A 69 16.80 -22.64 7.91
N GLU A 70 15.68 -23.32 7.70
CA GLU A 70 15.52 -24.74 7.98
C GLU A 70 15.37 -25.50 6.65
N SER A 71 15.91 -26.72 6.57
CA SER A 71 15.71 -27.61 5.42
C SER A 71 15.27 -28.98 5.88
N ARG A 72 14.18 -29.48 5.29
CA ARG A 72 13.59 -30.80 5.57
C ARG A 72 13.62 -31.69 4.34
N GLU A 73 13.93 -32.96 4.56
CA GLU A 73 13.80 -34.01 3.56
C GLU A 73 12.38 -34.59 3.60
N TYR A 74 11.77 -34.77 2.43
CA TYR A 74 10.51 -35.46 2.27
C TYR A 74 10.49 -36.22 0.94
N ASN A 75 10.42 -37.55 1.02
CA ASN A 75 10.36 -38.47 -0.13
C ASN A 75 11.51 -38.26 -1.14
N GLY A 76 12.74 -38.19 -0.62
CA GLY A 76 13.98 -37.99 -1.38
C GLY A 76 14.19 -36.56 -1.88
N ARG A 77 13.30 -35.62 -1.55
CA ARG A 77 13.35 -34.21 -1.97
C ARG A 77 13.60 -33.31 -0.77
N TRP A 78 14.53 -32.38 -0.92
CA TRP A 78 14.81 -31.37 0.08
C TRP A 78 14.01 -30.10 -0.18
N TYR A 79 13.36 -29.60 0.86
CA TYR A 79 12.59 -28.36 0.87
C TYR A 79 13.21 -27.43 1.91
N THR A 80 13.44 -26.17 1.54
CA THR A 80 13.97 -25.14 2.43
C THR A 80 12.85 -24.18 2.80
N ASP A 81 12.61 -24.03 4.10
CA ASP A 81 11.64 -23.10 4.66
C ASP A 81 12.38 -21.91 5.29
N LEU A 82 11.91 -20.70 5.00
CA LEU A 82 12.45 -19.46 5.56
C LEU A 82 11.52 -19.00 6.68
N LYS A 83 11.91 -19.31 7.91
CA LYS A 83 11.05 -19.20 9.09
C LYS A 83 11.18 -17.83 9.73
N ALA A 84 10.20 -16.97 9.47
CA ALA A 84 10.16 -15.61 10.01
C ALA A 84 9.85 -15.65 11.52
N TRP A 85 10.84 -15.31 12.36
CA TRP A 85 10.66 -15.16 13.81
C TRP A 85 10.48 -13.70 14.24
N LYS A 86 10.85 -12.74 13.36
CA LYS A 86 10.56 -11.31 13.51
C LYS A 86 10.14 -10.73 12.17
N ILE A 87 9.10 -9.90 12.18
CA ILE A 87 8.64 -9.11 11.04
C ILE A 87 8.48 -7.68 11.56
N GLU A 88 9.03 -6.71 10.84
CA GLU A 88 8.95 -5.28 11.13
C GLU A 88 8.52 -4.56 9.85
N GLN A 89 7.53 -3.67 9.94
CA GLN A 89 7.31 -2.70 8.87
C GLN A 89 8.55 -1.79 8.80
N ALA A 90 9.22 -1.76 7.66
CA ALA A 90 10.30 -0.84 7.42
C ALA A 90 9.68 0.54 7.14
N THR A 91 9.56 1.36 8.19
CA THR A 91 9.04 2.73 8.07
C THR A 91 9.86 3.47 7.01
N ALA A 92 9.26 3.71 5.84
CA ALA A 92 9.84 4.58 4.83
C ALA A 92 10.16 5.93 5.52
N PRO A 93 11.36 6.50 5.33
CA PRO A 93 11.68 7.80 5.91
C PRO A 93 10.60 8.78 5.47
N ALA A 94 9.83 9.29 6.45
CA ALA A 94 8.64 10.08 6.17
C ALA A 94 9.03 11.22 5.22
N ALA A 95 8.53 11.17 3.98
CA ALA A 95 9.01 12.00 2.89
C ALA A 95 8.86 13.46 3.31
N GLY A 96 10.00 14.10 3.62
CA GLY A 96 10.03 15.30 4.44
C GLY A 96 9.14 16.37 3.83
N GLY A 97 8.03 16.69 4.52
CA GLY A 97 6.98 17.54 3.99
C GLY A 97 7.57 18.83 3.48
N GLN A 98 7.65 18.98 2.16
CA GLN A 98 8.28 20.15 1.54
C GLN A 98 7.53 21.39 2.04
N PRO A 99 8.21 22.38 2.64
CA PRO A 99 7.53 23.57 3.16
C PRO A 99 6.87 24.30 1.99
N GLN A 100 5.56 24.12 1.87
CA GLN A 100 4.76 24.62 0.77
C GLN A 100 4.91 26.16 0.74
N PRO A 101 5.45 26.75 -0.33
CA PRO A 101 5.83 28.16 -0.31
C PRO A 101 4.58 29.03 -0.16
N GLN A 102 4.46 29.69 0.99
CA GLN A 102 3.34 30.58 1.28
C GLN A 102 3.33 31.75 0.30
N GLN A 103 2.41 31.71 -0.66
CA GLN A 103 2.17 32.83 -1.57
C GLN A 103 1.62 34.01 -0.77
N GLN A 104 2.47 35.01 -0.53
CA GLN A 104 2.09 36.23 0.17
C GLN A 104 1.11 37.04 -0.71
N GLN A 105 -0.16 37.07 -0.31
CA GLN A 105 -1.14 37.97 -0.93
C GLN A 105 -0.85 39.42 -0.54
N PRO A 106 -0.71 40.36 -1.50
CA PRO A 106 -0.47 41.76 -1.19
C PRO A 106 -1.72 42.41 -0.58
N ALA A 107 -1.56 43.06 0.57
CA ALA A 107 -2.67 43.73 1.26
C ALA A 107 -3.17 44.95 0.48
N ARG A 108 -4.46 44.93 0.09
CA ARG A 108 -5.09 46.02 -0.64
C ARG A 108 -5.56 47.12 0.33
N ASN A 109 -4.81 48.22 0.38
CA ASN A 109 -5.17 49.38 1.21
C ASN A 109 -6.42 50.09 0.66
N GLY A 110 -7.23 50.70 1.54
CA GLY A 110 -8.61 51.11 1.23
C GLY A 110 -8.79 52.52 0.66
N GLY A 111 -9.98 52.81 0.10
CA GLY A 111 -10.36 54.18 -0.29
C GLY A 111 -11.60 54.34 -1.18
N GLN A 112 -12.72 54.74 -0.57
CA GLN A 112 -13.74 55.66 -1.11
C GLN A 112 -14.65 55.22 -2.29
N ALA A 113 -15.76 55.95 -2.44
CA ALA A 113 -16.82 55.93 -3.45
C ALA A 113 -17.30 57.40 -3.66
N PRO A 114 -18.27 57.77 -4.52
CA PRO A 114 -19.12 56.99 -5.45
C PRO A 114 -19.21 57.60 -6.89
N ALA A 115 -20.01 57.01 -7.80
CA ALA A 115 -20.88 57.73 -8.78
C ALA A 115 -21.58 56.76 -9.77
N ARG A 116 -22.60 57.26 -10.51
CA ARG A 116 -23.31 56.64 -11.66
C ARG A 116 -22.72 57.17 -12.99
N THR A 117 -22.98 56.65 -14.20
CA THR A 117 -23.92 55.57 -14.64
C THR A 117 -23.15 54.55 -15.54
N THR A 118 -23.54 53.95 -16.68
CA THR A 118 -24.66 54.05 -17.65
C THR A 118 -24.86 52.69 -18.36
N GLN A 119 -25.86 52.56 -19.25
CA GLN A 119 -26.23 51.37 -20.04
C GLN A 119 -26.47 51.86 -21.51
N PRO A 120 -26.11 51.11 -22.59
CA PRO A 120 -27.00 50.06 -23.11
C PRO A 120 -26.38 48.86 -23.90
N ALA A 121 -27.13 47.74 -23.86
CA ALA A 121 -27.21 46.64 -24.86
C ALA A 121 -25.94 45.77 -25.14
N ALA A 122 -26.03 44.52 -25.64
CA ALA A 122 -27.19 43.74 -26.11
C ALA A 122 -27.02 42.21 -25.94
N ASN A 123 -28.17 41.51 -25.97
CA ASN A 123 -28.41 40.16 -26.50
C ASN A 123 -27.91 38.86 -25.82
N ASN A 124 -28.93 38.11 -25.39
CA ASN A 124 -29.13 36.65 -25.42
C ASN A 124 -28.49 35.71 -24.37
N ALA A 125 -29.31 34.73 -23.98
CA ALA A 125 -29.01 33.65 -23.05
C ALA A 125 -29.18 32.28 -23.77
N PRO A 126 -29.36 31.14 -23.07
CA PRO A 126 -28.40 30.05 -23.14
C PRO A 126 -28.77 28.95 -24.16
N PHE A 127 -27.75 28.33 -24.75
CA PHE A 127 -27.91 27.05 -25.44
C PHE A 127 -27.52 25.90 -24.51
N LEU A 128 -28.55 25.24 -23.97
CA LEU A 128 -28.44 23.88 -23.46
C LEU A 128 -28.44 22.92 -24.65
N GLY A 129 -27.29 22.31 -24.90
CA GLY A 129 -27.13 21.06 -25.64
C GLY A 129 -26.11 20.22 -24.88
N GLY A 130 -26.28 18.92 -24.71
CA GLY A 130 -27.17 18.01 -25.45
C GLY A 130 -26.30 16.92 -26.05
N ASN A 131 -26.34 15.74 -25.45
CA ASN A 131 -25.76 14.49 -25.93
C ASN A 131 -26.63 13.39 -25.33
N ASP A 132 -27.02 12.43 -26.16
CA ASP A 132 -28.26 11.70 -25.97
C ASP A 132 -28.09 10.38 -25.19
N ASP A 133 -29.09 10.06 -24.36
CA ASP A 133 -29.26 8.75 -23.72
C ASP A 133 -29.72 7.71 -24.74
N ASP A 134 -28.80 7.20 -25.57
CA ASP A 134 -29.09 6.18 -26.59
C ASP A 134 -28.04 5.04 -26.57
N ASN A 135 -28.01 4.29 -25.46
CA ASN A 135 -27.39 2.96 -25.38
C ASN A 135 -28.07 2.05 -24.32
N ASP A 136 -29.40 2.11 -24.26
CA ASP A 136 -30.21 1.12 -23.54
C ASP A 136 -30.19 -0.21 -24.34
N LEU A 137 -29.23 -1.08 -24.01
CA LEU A 137 -29.08 -2.40 -24.63
C LEU A 137 -29.94 -3.43 -23.87
N PRO A 138 -30.95 -4.03 -24.52
CA PRO A 138 -32.00 -4.74 -23.80
C PRO A 138 -31.66 -6.19 -23.38
N PHE A 139 -31.91 -6.46 -22.10
CA PHE A 139 -32.22 -7.75 -21.44
C PHE A 139 -31.14 -8.85 -21.41
#